data_AF-A0A379FS73-F1
#
_entry.id   AF-A0A379FS73-F1
#
_cell.length_a   1.000
_cell.length_b   1.000
_cell.length_c   1.000
_cell.angle_alpha   90.00
_cell.angle_beta   90.00
_cell.angle_gamma   90.00
#
_symmetry.space_group_name_H-M   'P 1'
#
loop_
_entity.id
_entity.type
_entity.pdbx_description
1 polymer ?
#
loop_
_entity_poly.entity_id
_entity_poly.type
_entity_poly.pdbx_seq_one_letter_code
_entity_poly.pdbx_strand_id
1 'polypeptide(L)'
;MKQDDESVPYDYNGYTYRSRVVAGKNYSIFERRPVNSQDEWVVLVDGNERAEGTEYYRMGALAISPDNTTLAIAEDRQGRNEFAVSFRKIDESKWQENVLTNTSGNIVWLMTTKRYSM
;
A
#
# COMPACT_ATOMS: atom_id res chain seq x y z
N MET A 1 16.52 -12.18 19.96
CA MET A 1 16.40 -10.71 19.92
C MET A 1 15.37 -10.41 18.83
N LYS A 2 14.20 -9.86 19.17
CA LYS A 2 13.16 -9.53 18.18
C LYS A 2 13.55 -8.21 17.52
N GLN A 3 13.88 -8.24 16.23
CA GLN A 3 13.93 -7.03 15.43
C GLN A 3 12.56 -6.89 14.79
N ASP A 4 11.61 -6.34 15.55
CA ASP A 4 10.51 -5.64 14.92
C ASP A 4 11.09 -4.27 14.55
N ASP A 5 11.17 -3.99 13.24
CA ASP A 5 11.69 -2.72 12.71
C ASP A 5 10.51 -1.91 12.20
N GLU A 6 10.40 -0.65 12.63
CA GLU A 6 9.34 0.26 12.24
C GLU A 6 9.95 1.48 11.55
N SER A 7 9.37 1.89 10.43
CA SER A 7 9.77 3.14 9.76
C SER A 7 9.43 4.35 10.65
N VAL A 8 10.19 5.42 10.53
CA VAL A 8 9.79 6.73 11.07
C VAL A 8 8.43 7.13 10.46
N PRO A 9 7.39 7.36 11.28
CA PRO A 9 6.07 7.72 10.75
C PRO A 9 6.09 9.06 10.04
N TYR A 10 5.23 9.23 9.04
CA TYR A 10 5.07 10.49 8.32
C TYR A 10 3.59 10.80 8.08
N ASP A 11 3.27 12.10 8.08
CA ASP A 11 1.90 12.58 7.84
C ASP A 11 1.70 12.95 6.38
N TYR A 12 0.58 12.48 5.81
CA TYR A 12 0.18 12.80 4.44
C TYR A 12 -1.34 12.76 4.31
N ASN A 13 -1.93 13.77 3.66
CA ASN A 13 -3.36 13.83 3.32
C ASN A 13 -4.32 13.47 4.48
N GLY A 14 -4.01 13.93 5.71
CA GLY A 14 -4.85 13.70 6.90
C GLY A 14 -4.61 12.39 7.65
N TYR A 15 -3.59 11.61 7.26
CA TYR A 15 -3.24 10.35 7.92
C TYR A 15 -1.74 10.29 8.25
N THR A 16 -1.40 9.65 9.35
CA THR A 16 -0.04 9.21 9.67
C THR A 16 0.16 7.81 9.09
N TYR A 17 1.26 7.60 8.38
CA TYR A 17 1.64 6.33 7.77
C TYR A 17 2.91 5.78 8.41
N ARG A 18 3.01 4.46 8.43
CA ARG A 18 4.25 3.76 8.72
C ARG A 18 4.30 2.41 8.01
N SER A 19 5.47 1.80 7.99
CA SER A 19 5.63 0.38 7.74
C SER A 19 6.35 -0.29 8.91
N ARG A 20 6.10 -1.59 9.08
CA ARG A 20 6.82 -2.41 10.05
C ARG A 20 7.15 -3.78 9.50
N VAL A 21 8.25 -4.36 9.95
CA VAL A 21 8.63 -5.75 9.68
C VAL A 21 8.46 -6.54 10.98
N VAL A 22 7.75 -7.66 10.91
CA VAL A 22 7.54 -8.55 12.06
C VAL A 22 8.65 -9.59 12.11
N ALA A 23 9.19 -9.88 13.30
CA ALA A 23 10.23 -10.89 13.48
C ALA A 23 9.83 -12.25 12.85
N GLY A 24 10.70 -12.78 11.98
CA GLY A 24 10.47 -14.04 11.26
C GLY A 24 9.60 -13.92 10.01
N LYS A 25 9.19 -12.71 9.63
CA LYS A 25 8.53 -12.39 8.36
C LYS A 25 9.49 -11.68 7.42
N ASN A 26 9.25 -11.83 6.12
CA ASN A 26 10.15 -11.34 5.07
C ASN A 26 9.73 -9.99 4.47
N TYR A 27 8.47 -9.60 4.68
CA TYR A 27 7.89 -8.43 4.03
C TYR A 27 7.26 -7.48 5.03
N SER A 28 7.31 -6.18 4.69
CA SER A 28 6.72 -5.12 5.49
C SER A 28 5.19 -5.14 5.46
N ILE A 29 4.60 -4.72 6.57
CA ILE A 29 3.19 -4.37 6.70
C ILE A 29 3.09 -2.85 6.65
N PHE A 30 2.25 -2.33 5.76
CA PHE A 30 2.00 -0.90 5.60
C PHE A 30 0.69 -0.54 6.29
N GLU A 31 0.74 0.51 7.10
CA GLU A 31 -0.36 0.87 7.99
C GLU A 31 -0.59 2.38 7.99
N ARG A 32 -1.82 2.80 8.30
CA ARG A 32 -2.14 4.20 8.54
C ARG A 32 -3.09 4.40 9.72
N ARG A 33 -3.14 5.61 10.26
CA ARG A 33 -4.21 6.08 11.16
C ARG A 33 -4.46 7.56 10.95
N PRO A 34 -5.61 8.12 11.34
CA PRO A 34 -5.82 9.57 11.28
C PRO A 34 -4.73 10.32 12.06
N VAL A 35 -4.29 11.47 11.56
CA VAL A 35 -3.32 12.32 12.28
C VAL A 35 -3.85 12.67 13.66
N ASN A 36 -2.97 12.70 14.66
CA ASN A 36 -3.28 12.94 16.08
C ASN A 36 -4.26 11.95 16.72
N SER A 37 -4.60 10.84 16.06
CA SER A 37 -5.41 9.78 16.66
C SER A 37 -4.58 8.82 17.49
N GLN A 38 -5.19 8.29 18.55
CA GLN A 38 -4.69 7.16 19.34
C GLN A 38 -5.37 5.84 18.95
N ASP A 39 -6.19 5.85 17.90
CA ASP A 39 -6.82 4.65 17.35
C ASP A 39 -5.78 3.64 16.90
N GLU A 40 -6.22 2.38 16.78
CA GLU A 40 -5.42 1.32 16.20
C GLU A 40 -5.04 1.62 14.75
N TRP A 41 -3.87 1.12 14.36
CA TRP A 41 -3.37 1.24 13.00
C TRP A 41 -4.21 0.38 12.04
N VAL A 42 -4.68 1.00 10.96
CA VAL A 42 -5.37 0.32 9.87
C VAL A 42 -4.33 -0.26 8.92
N VAL A 43 -4.34 -1.58 8.73
CA VAL A 43 -3.48 -2.26 7.76
C VAL A 43 -3.95 -1.97 6.33
N LEU A 44 -3.06 -1.35 5.56
CA LEU A 44 -3.27 -1.08 4.14
C LEU A 44 -2.83 -2.27 3.29
N VAL A 45 -1.65 -2.83 3.56
CA VAL A 45 -1.10 -3.97 2.83
C VAL A 45 -0.23 -4.78 3.78
N ASP A 46 -0.48 -6.08 3.90
CA ASP A 46 0.49 -7.02 4.46
C ASP A 46 1.24 -7.69 3.31
N GLY A 47 2.51 -7.33 3.12
CA GLY A 47 3.32 -7.91 2.05
C GLY A 47 3.51 -9.42 2.19
N ASN A 48 3.37 -9.99 3.38
CA ASN A 48 3.48 -11.43 3.60
C ASN A 48 2.27 -12.17 3.06
N GLU A 49 1.06 -11.68 3.33
CA GLU A 49 -0.18 -12.22 2.75
C GLU A 49 -0.16 -12.10 1.23
N ARG A 50 0.32 -10.97 0.70
CA ARG A 50 0.42 -10.76 -0.75
C ARG A 50 1.43 -11.71 -1.42
N ALA A 51 2.51 -12.06 -0.73
CA ALA A 51 3.56 -12.95 -1.21
C ALA A 51 3.21 -14.44 -1.12
N GLU A 52 2.12 -14.83 -0.45
CA GLU A 52 1.79 -16.24 -0.27
C GLU A 52 1.67 -16.99 -1.60
N GLY A 53 2.24 -18.19 -1.63
CA GLY A 53 2.24 -19.05 -2.83
C GLY A 53 3.12 -18.57 -3.98
N THR A 54 3.96 -17.55 -3.78
CA THR A 54 4.91 -17.06 -4.79
C THR A 54 6.35 -17.41 -4.42
N GLU A 55 7.16 -17.75 -5.42
CA GLU A 55 8.62 -17.99 -5.23
C GLU A 55 9.40 -16.68 -5.11
N TYR A 56 8.85 -15.59 -5.66
CA TYR A 56 9.38 -14.25 -5.58
C TYR A 56 8.24 -13.26 -5.38
N TYR A 57 8.46 -12.27 -4.51
CA TYR A 57 7.54 -11.16 -4.34
C TYR A 57 8.30 -9.86 -4.09
N ARG A 58 7.88 -8.82 -4.80
CA ARG A 58 8.27 -7.44 -4.51
C ARG A 58 7.10 -6.51 -4.78
N MET A 59 6.75 -5.71 -3.79
CA MET A 59 5.87 -4.55 -4.00
C MET A 59 6.72 -3.35 -4.43
N GLY A 60 6.50 -2.85 -5.64
CA GLY A 60 7.25 -1.73 -6.22
C GLY A 60 6.70 -0.37 -5.81
N ALA A 61 5.38 -0.25 -5.65
CA ALA A 61 4.74 0.98 -5.23
C ALA A 61 3.46 0.72 -4.45
N LEU A 62 3.14 1.68 -3.58
CA LEU A 62 1.87 1.81 -2.86
C LEU A 62 1.40 3.25 -3.03
N ALA A 63 0.18 3.45 -3.48
CA ALA A 63 -0.40 4.78 -3.64
C ALA A 63 -1.86 4.80 -3.19
N ILE A 64 -2.21 5.80 -2.38
CA ILE A 64 -3.58 6.06 -1.93
C ILE A 64 -4.18 7.16 -2.81
N SER A 65 -5.45 6.99 -3.18
CA SER A 65 -6.19 8.00 -3.94
C SER A 65 -6.36 9.30 -3.14
N PRO A 66 -6.49 10.47 -3.80
CA PRO A 66 -6.58 11.76 -3.12
C PRO A 66 -7.77 11.89 -2.14
N ASP A 67 -8.86 11.17 -2.39
CA ASP A 67 -10.04 11.09 -1.52
C ASP A 67 -9.88 10.09 -0.37
N ASN A 68 -8.71 9.46 -0.21
CA ASN A 68 -8.37 8.50 0.84
C ASN A 68 -9.22 7.21 0.86
N THR A 69 -9.89 6.85 -0.24
CA THR A 69 -10.78 5.67 -0.27
C THR A 69 -10.18 4.48 -0.99
N THR A 70 -9.28 4.68 -1.95
CA THR A 70 -8.77 3.63 -2.83
C THR A 70 -7.27 3.48 -2.69
N LEU A 71 -6.82 2.25 -2.55
CA LEU A 71 -5.42 1.85 -2.52
C LEU A 71 -5.07 1.20 -3.87
N ALA A 72 -3.91 1.56 -4.41
CA ALA A 72 -3.29 0.90 -5.55
C ALA A 72 -1.90 0.38 -5.14
N ILE A 73 -1.57 -0.83 -5.59
CA ILE A 73 -0.25 -1.42 -5.40
C ILE A 73 0.30 -1.92 -6.73
N ALA A 74 1.60 -1.81 -6.93
CA ALA A 74 2.31 -2.44 -8.04
C ALA A 74 3.13 -3.61 -7.52
N GLU A 75 2.92 -4.81 -8.07
CA GLU A 75 3.55 -6.05 -7.59
C GLU A 75 4.30 -6.75 -8.73
N ASP A 76 5.52 -7.19 -8.43
CA ASP A 76 6.31 -8.11 -9.25
C ASP A 76 6.40 -9.44 -8.51
N ARG A 77 5.78 -10.47 -9.10
CA ARG A 77 5.72 -11.84 -8.54
C ARG A 77 6.67 -12.81 -9.25
N GLN A 78 7.47 -12.33 -10.21
CA GLN A 78 8.31 -13.17 -11.07
C GLN A 78 9.77 -12.70 -11.13
N GLY A 79 10.10 -11.57 -10.51
CA GLY A 79 11.45 -11.02 -10.46
C GLY A 79 11.90 -10.41 -11.78
N ARG A 80 10.97 -10.01 -12.65
CA ARG A 80 11.26 -9.51 -14.01
C ARG A 80 11.32 -7.98 -14.10
N ASN A 81 11.04 -7.27 -13.01
CA ASN A 81 10.77 -5.83 -13.02
C ASN A 81 9.58 -5.45 -13.92
N GLU A 82 8.68 -6.38 -14.16
CA GLU A 82 7.40 -6.17 -14.83
C GLU A 82 6.31 -6.25 -13.77
N PHE A 83 5.60 -5.15 -13.54
CA PHE A 83 4.64 -5.05 -12.45
C PHE A 83 3.20 -5.14 -12.94
N ALA A 84 2.37 -5.84 -12.17
CA ALA A 84 0.93 -5.75 -12.25
C ALA A 84 0.39 -4.82 -11.16
N VAL A 85 -0.59 -3.99 -11.52
CA VAL A 85 -1.25 -3.05 -10.60
C VAL A 85 -2.60 -3.61 -10.17
N SER A 86 -2.78 -3.71 -8.86
CA SER A 86 -4.02 -4.14 -8.22
C SER A 86 -4.61 -2.99 -7.40
N PHE A 87 -5.94 -2.98 -7.26
CA PHE A 87 -6.67 -1.95 -6.52
C PHE A 87 -7.52 -2.55 -5.41
N ARG A 88 -7.72 -1.82 -4.32
CA ARG A 88 -8.65 -2.20 -3.24
C ARG A 88 -9.24 -0.95 -2.62
N LYS A 89 -10.54 -0.95 -2.32
CA LYS A 89 -11.09 0.09 -1.44
C LYS A 89 -10.67 -0.18 -0.01
N ILE A 90 -10.28 0.85 0.73
CA ILE A 90 -9.62 0.67 2.03
C ILE A 90 -10.56 0.06 3.08
N ASP A 91 -11.86 0.27 2.96
CA ASP A 91 -12.92 -0.32 3.79
C ASP A 91 -13.37 -1.72 3.33
N GLU A 92 -12.87 -2.20 2.19
CA GLU A 92 -13.18 -3.53 1.64
C GLU A 92 -11.96 -4.45 1.74
N SER A 93 -12.19 -5.75 1.95
CA SER A 93 -11.10 -6.75 1.93
C SER A 93 -10.74 -7.24 0.52
N LYS A 94 -11.63 -7.02 -0.45
CA LYS A 94 -11.50 -7.60 -1.79
C LYS A 94 -10.61 -6.75 -2.68
N TRP A 95 -9.58 -7.39 -3.24
CA TRP A 95 -8.73 -6.81 -4.28
C TRP A 95 -9.35 -6.99 -5.66
N GLN A 96 -9.17 -5.98 -6.50
CA GLN A 96 -9.27 -6.06 -7.96
C GLN A 96 -7.86 -6.32 -8.47
N GLU A 97 -7.57 -7.57 -8.82
CA GLU A 97 -6.22 -8.02 -9.12
C GLU A 97 -5.80 -7.76 -10.56
N ASN A 98 -4.54 -7.39 -10.77
CA ASN A 98 -3.89 -7.33 -12.09
C ASN A 98 -4.67 -6.49 -13.12
N VAL A 99 -5.27 -5.38 -12.69
CA VAL A 99 -6.08 -4.50 -13.54
C VAL A 99 -5.24 -3.85 -14.64
N LEU A 100 -3.99 -3.49 -14.31
CA LEU A 100 -2.98 -3.07 -15.29
C LEU A 100 -1.81 -4.04 -15.22
N THR A 101 -1.27 -4.46 -16.36
CA THR A 101 -0.16 -5.42 -16.43
C THR A 101 0.98 -4.88 -17.29
N ASN A 102 2.18 -5.43 -17.11
CA ASN A 102 3.38 -5.03 -17.86
C ASN A 102 3.70 -3.53 -17.69
N THR A 103 3.66 -3.06 -16.45
CA THR A 103 3.98 -1.67 -16.09
C THR A 103 5.39 -1.58 -15.52
N SER A 104 5.97 -0.37 -15.51
CA SER A 104 7.23 -0.08 -14.81
C SER A 104 7.07 0.03 -13.29
N GLY A 105 5.85 -0.12 -12.76
CA GLY A 105 5.57 -0.12 -11.32
C GLY A 105 5.34 1.25 -10.69
N ASN A 106 5.47 2.36 -11.43
CA ASN A 106 5.16 3.69 -10.91
C ASN A 106 3.64 3.96 -10.92
N ILE A 107 3.12 4.49 -9.82
CA ILE A 107 1.70 4.83 -9.68
C ILE A 107 1.57 6.29 -9.25
N VAL A 108 0.79 7.06 -10.00
CA VAL A 108 0.42 8.44 -9.64
C VAL A 108 -1.08 8.60 -9.85
N TRP A 109 -1.76 9.09 -8.83
CA TRP A 109 -3.17 9.47 -8.93
C TRP A 109 -3.31 10.90 -9.44
N LEU A 110 -4.24 11.12 -10.37
CA LEU A 110 -4.66 12.46 -10.75
C LEU A 110 -5.35 13.15 -9.57
N MET A 111 -4.92 14.38 -9.26
CA MET A 111 -5.61 15.23 -8.30
C MET A 111 -6.85 15.84 -8.96
N THR A 112 -8.05 15.39 -8.59
CA THR A 112 -9.27 16.10 -8.95
C THR A 112 -9.47 17.25 -7.97
N THR A 113 -9.12 18.48 -8.36
CA THR A 113 -9.59 19.65 -7.61
C THR A 113 -11.10 19.78 -7.84
N LYS A 114 -11.92 19.63 -6.78
CA LYS A 114 -13.33 20.02 -6.88
C LYS A 114 -13.37 21.53 -7.14
N ARG A 115 -13.60 21.92 -8.40
CA ARG A 115 -13.90 23.30 -8.77
C ARG A 115 -15.37 23.56 -8.43
N TYR A 116 -15.63 24.35 -7.40
CA TYR A 116 -16.92 25.01 -7.25
C TYR A 116 -16.94 26.17 -8.24
N SER A 117 -17.67 26.03 -9.34
CA SER A 117 -18.08 27.19 -10.13
C SER A 117 -19.22 27.86 -9.36
N MET A 118 -19.00 29.09 -8.88
CA MET A 118 -20.08 30.00 -8.49
C MET A 118 -20.78 30.53 -9.74
#